data_AF-A0AAX6MC53-F1
#
_entry.id   AF-A0AAX6MC53-F1
#
_cell.length_a   1.000
_cell.length_b   1.000
_cell.length_c   1.000
_cell.angle_alpha   90.00
_cell.angle_beta   90.00
_cell.angle_gamma   90.00
#
_symmetry.space_group_name_H-M   'P 1'
#
loop_
_entity.id
_entity.type
_entity.pdbx_description
1 polymer ?
#
loop_
_entity_poly.entity_id
_entity_poly.type
_entity_poly.pdbx_seq_one_letter_code
_entity_poly.pdbx_strand_id
1 'polypeptide(L)'
;MGSLSLDFLKEENSETAMEKLKDPARWKLPDLSVFKDKIAADELDLEFANSEKEKSEILEAKASKTWRALRIARKSKLSVFDKVDDWQKVDVIFQEQSDPENAEGETAGNEKMPEDRRPIILTGPSKVGKSTLLSMLLEKNEGVFGKIVPHTTRAPREGEVNGQDYNFVDSKEFNQILDSDYFFEFVERDGAQYGTNRKIAEAIEESGKVPIIQLDRERVQMAKENGYSARIIFIAPPSIEELEARLKKAGIAEEEIQGMLKTAQEDIEHAKSGEIYDTVITNDNLEDAYKTLESFIYKSEAEAEAEAEAEGINGTGDATGDGNENNNDNETPAAAADVAMEDVTNGEETS
;
A
#
# COMPACT_ATOMS: atom_id res chain seq x y z
N MET A 1 23.09 -21.44 -16.85
CA MET A 1 23.66 -20.08 -16.90
C MET A 1 24.66 -20.05 -18.04
N GLY A 2 24.40 -19.30 -19.12
CA GLY A 2 25.39 -19.14 -20.20
C GLY A 2 26.48 -18.19 -19.71
N SER A 3 27.70 -18.69 -19.50
CA SER A 3 28.85 -17.83 -19.23
C SER A 3 29.04 -16.89 -20.43
N LEU A 4 29.28 -15.61 -20.14
CA LEU A 4 29.68 -14.65 -21.17
C LEU A 4 30.95 -15.18 -21.83
N SER A 5 30.91 -15.36 -23.16
CA SER A 5 32.13 -15.71 -23.90
C SER A 5 33.17 -14.61 -23.70
N LEU A 6 34.34 -15.01 -23.22
CA LEU A 6 35.52 -14.15 -23.05
C LEU A 6 36.30 -13.99 -24.36
N ASP A 7 35.73 -14.32 -25.52
CA ASP A 7 36.40 -14.21 -26.81
C ASP A 7 36.77 -12.75 -27.15
N PHE A 8 36.16 -11.75 -26.51
CA PHE A 8 36.55 -10.34 -26.64
C PHE A 8 37.94 -10.03 -26.06
N LEU A 9 38.47 -10.87 -25.15
CA LEU A 9 39.85 -10.74 -24.63
C LEU A 9 40.89 -11.27 -25.63
N LYS A 10 40.46 -11.95 -26.70
CA LYS A 10 41.36 -12.46 -27.75
C LYS A 10 41.52 -11.49 -28.92
N GLU A 11 40.77 -10.39 -28.96
CA GLU A 11 40.98 -9.34 -29.96
C GLU A 11 42.26 -8.56 -29.61
N GLU A 12 43.25 -8.53 -30.52
CA GLU A 12 44.57 -7.89 -30.34
C GLU A 12 44.52 -6.36 -30.10
N ASN A 13 43.32 -5.75 -30.13
CA ASN A 13 43.13 -4.31 -30.06
C ASN A 13 42.19 -3.95 -28.90
N SER A 14 42.75 -4.05 -27.69
CA SER A 14 42.04 -3.94 -26.40
C SER A 14 41.33 -2.59 -26.18
N GLU A 15 41.82 -1.51 -26.79
CA GLU A 15 41.20 -0.18 -26.69
C GLU A 15 39.85 -0.13 -27.43
N THR A 16 39.79 -0.61 -28.67
CA THR A 16 38.54 -0.70 -29.44
C THR A 16 37.52 -1.66 -28.82
N ALA A 17 37.98 -2.75 -28.18
CA ALA A 17 37.09 -3.65 -27.45
C ALA A 17 36.50 -2.97 -26.21
N MET A 18 37.29 -2.16 -25.48
CA MET A 18 36.84 -1.39 -24.32
C MET A 18 35.91 -0.22 -24.68
N GLU A 19 36.10 0.43 -25.83
CA GLU A 19 35.20 1.47 -26.31
C GLU A 19 33.81 0.92 -26.68
N LYS A 20 33.73 -0.27 -27.28
CA LYS A 20 32.44 -0.95 -27.54
C LYS A 20 31.66 -1.26 -26.25
N LEU A 21 32.35 -1.43 -25.11
CA LEU A 21 31.70 -1.66 -23.82
C LEU A 21 31.08 -0.40 -23.22
N LYS A 22 31.49 0.79 -23.68
CA LYS A 22 31.00 2.10 -23.23
C LYS A 22 29.79 2.59 -24.04
N ASP A 23 29.39 1.88 -25.09
CA ASP A 23 28.23 2.25 -25.91
C ASP A 23 26.96 2.32 -25.03
N PRO A 24 26.30 3.49 -24.95
CA PRO A 24 25.07 3.64 -24.18
C PRO A 24 23.94 2.70 -24.61
N ALA A 25 23.94 2.25 -25.87
CA ALA A 25 22.98 1.28 -26.37
C ALA A 25 23.11 -0.11 -25.70
N ARG A 26 24.25 -0.41 -25.05
CA ARG A 26 24.50 -1.70 -24.41
C ARG A 26 23.73 -1.90 -23.09
N TRP A 27 23.47 -0.82 -22.35
CA TRP A 27 22.69 -0.87 -21.11
C TRP A 27 21.22 -0.48 -21.32
N LYS A 28 20.87 0.06 -22.49
CA LYS A 28 19.49 0.32 -22.87
C LYS A 28 18.78 -1.02 -23.15
N LEU A 29 17.66 -1.25 -22.47
CA LEU A 29 16.84 -2.43 -22.72
C LEU A 29 16.30 -2.38 -24.17
N PRO A 30 16.38 -3.47 -24.95
CA PRO A 30 15.77 -3.52 -26.27
C PRO A 30 14.25 -3.43 -26.15
N ASP A 31 13.62 -2.85 -27.17
CA ASP A 31 12.16 -2.76 -27.26
C ASP A 31 11.51 -4.16 -27.32
N LEU A 32 10.29 -4.30 -26.79
CA LEU A 32 9.53 -5.55 -26.84
C LEU A 32 9.27 -6.01 -28.28
N SER A 33 9.06 -5.08 -29.21
CA SER A 33 8.89 -5.36 -30.65
C SER A 33 10.05 -6.16 -31.25
N VAL A 34 11.29 -5.89 -30.80
CA VAL A 34 12.50 -6.60 -31.25
C VAL A 34 12.47 -8.09 -30.90
N PHE A 35 11.80 -8.46 -29.80
CA PHE A 35 11.66 -9.86 -29.41
C PHE A 35 10.50 -10.55 -30.14
N LYS A 36 9.42 -9.83 -30.48
CA LYS A 36 8.29 -10.34 -31.26
C LYS A 36 8.76 -10.93 -32.59
N ASP A 37 9.50 -10.15 -33.36
CA ASP A 37 9.97 -10.54 -34.70
C ASP A 37 10.93 -11.74 -34.62
N LYS A 38 11.78 -11.79 -33.59
CA LYS A 38 12.74 -12.88 -33.38
C LYS A 38 12.09 -14.19 -32.93
N ILE A 39 10.99 -14.11 -32.19
CA ILE A 39 10.22 -15.29 -31.77
C ILE A 39 9.43 -15.85 -32.95
N ALA A 40 8.84 -14.97 -33.77
CA ALA A 40 8.14 -15.36 -34.99
C ALA A 40 9.09 -16.01 -36.02
N ALA A 41 10.31 -15.50 -36.15
CA ALA A 41 11.33 -16.11 -37.00
C ALA A 41 11.71 -17.52 -36.52
N ASP A 42 11.95 -17.72 -35.22
CA ASP A 42 12.25 -19.05 -34.67
C ASP A 42 11.07 -20.02 -34.78
N GLU A 43 9.84 -19.52 -34.70
CA GLU A 43 8.63 -20.32 -34.90
C GLU A 43 8.52 -20.83 -36.33
N LEU A 44 8.80 -19.97 -37.30
CA LEU A 44 8.89 -20.35 -38.70
C LEU A 44 10.02 -21.37 -38.91
N ASP A 45 11.22 -21.12 -38.36
CA ASP A 45 12.34 -22.06 -38.49
C ASP A 45 12.04 -23.44 -37.88
N LEU A 46 11.26 -23.47 -36.80
CA LEU A 46 10.81 -24.72 -36.15
C LEU A 46 9.85 -25.52 -37.04
N GLU A 47 9.03 -24.86 -37.87
CA GLU A 47 8.15 -25.51 -38.84
C GLU A 47 8.91 -26.15 -40.01
N PHE A 48 10.05 -25.57 -40.41
CA PHE A 48 10.87 -26.06 -41.53
C PHE A 48 12.03 -26.99 -41.10
N ALA A 49 12.24 -27.19 -39.80
CA ALA A 49 13.32 -28.02 -39.27
C ALA A 49 13.11 -29.52 -39.58
N ASN A 50 14.12 -30.14 -40.19
CA ASN A 50 14.03 -31.52 -40.69
C ASN A 50 14.65 -32.56 -39.74
N SER A 51 15.24 -32.12 -38.62
CA SER A 51 15.86 -33.01 -37.63
C SER A 51 15.45 -32.65 -36.20
N GLU A 52 15.37 -33.65 -35.33
CA GLU A 52 15.04 -33.46 -33.90
C GLU A 52 16.08 -32.61 -33.17
N LYS A 53 17.36 -32.70 -33.58
CA LYS A 53 18.44 -31.90 -33.01
C LYS A 53 18.24 -30.41 -33.33
N GLU A 54 17.97 -30.09 -34.60
CA GLU A 54 17.72 -28.71 -35.05
C GLU A 54 16.47 -28.12 -34.39
N LYS A 55 15.38 -28.90 -34.28
CA LYS A 55 14.18 -28.50 -33.53
C LYS A 55 14.48 -28.16 -32.07
N SER A 56 15.31 -28.96 -31.40
CA SER A 56 15.66 -28.71 -30.00
C SER A 56 16.46 -27.42 -29.82
N GLU A 57 17.41 -27.14 -30.72
CA GLU A 57 18.22 -25.92 -30.68
C GLU A 57 17.38 -24.66 -30.96
N ILE A 58 16.45 -24.74 -31.91
CA ILE A 58 15.51 -23.65 -32.22
C ILE A 58 14.52 -23.43 -31.06
N LEU A 59 14.03 -24.50 -30.44
CA LEU A 59 13.12 -24.41 -29.28
C LEU A 59 13.78 -23.74 -28.07
N GLU A 60 15.05 -24.07 -27.79
CA GLU A 60 15.82 -23.42 -26.73
C GLU A 60 16.07 -21.93 -27.03
N ALA A 61 16.37 -21.59 -28.29
CA ALA A 61 16.53 -20.21 -28.73
C ALA A 61 15.22 -19.42 -28.58
N LYS A 62 14.10 -20.00 -29.02
CA LYS A 62 12.74 -19.43 -28.88
C LYS A 62 12.42 -19.19 -27.41
N ALA A 63 12.59 -20.20 -26.56
CA ALA A 63 12.34 -20.10 -25.12
C ALA A 63 13.17 -18.99 -24.46
N SER A 64 14.46 -18.91 -24.79
CA SER A 64 15.36 -17.87 -24.26
C SER A 64 14.91 -16.45 -24.62
N LYS A 65 14.45 -16.24 -25.86
CA LYS A 65 13.91 -14.95 -26.34
C LYS A 65 12.57 -14.63 -25.68
N THR A 66 11.69 -15.61 -25.55
CA THR A 66 10.41 -15.48 -24.84
C THR A 66 10.62 -15.09 -23.37
N TRP A 67 11.55 -15.74 -22.66
CA TRP A 67 11.88 -15.40 -21.27
C TRP A 67 12.46 -13.99 -21.11
N ARG A 68 13.25 -13.53 -22.08
CA ARG A 68 13.76 -12.15 -22.09
C ARG A 68 12.64 -11.13 -22.34
N ALA A 69 11.73 -11.42 -23.27
CA ALA A 69 10.56 -10.59 -23.52
C ALA A 69 9.65 -10.49 -22.29
N LEU A 70 9.34 -11.61 -21.64
CA LEU A 70 8.56 -11.65 -20.41
C LEU A 70 9.22 -10.84 -19.27
N ARG A 71 10.55 -10.91 -19.13
CA ARG A 71 11.28 -10.11 -18.13
C ARG A 71 11.19 -8.60 -18.39
N ILE A 72 11.16 -8.19 -19.65
CA ILE A 72 11.01 -6.78 -20.03
C ILE A 72 9.56 -6.35 -19.86
N ALA A 73 8.60 -7.19 -20.25
CA ALA A 73 7.17 -6.96 -20.06
C ALA A 73 6.80 -6.82 -18.58
N ARG A 74 7.38 -7.62 -17.68
CA ARG A 74 7.19 -7.47 -16.22
C ARG A 74 7.51 -6.05 -15.70
N LYS A 75 8.45 -5.35 -16.35
CA LYS A 75 8.84 -3.99 -15.94
C LYS A 75 8.01 -2.87 -16.59
N SER A 76 7.28 -3.18 -17.67
CA SER A 76 6.64 -2.16 -18.53
C SER A 76 5.15 -2.38 -18.77
N LYS A 77 4.63 -3.60 -18.57
CA LYS A 77 3.26 -4.04 -18.88
C LYS A 77 2.76 -5.07 -17.85
N LEU A 78 2.73 -4.68 -16.58
CA LEU A 78 2.42 -5.59 -15.46
C LEU A 78 1.00 -6.19 -15.55
N SER A 79 0.00 -5.40 -15.92
CA SER A 79 -1.40 -5.84 -16.09
C SER A 79 -1.62 -6.88 -17.20
N VAL A 80 -0.72 -6.91 -18.18
CA VAL A 80 -0.72 -7.88 -19.27
C VAL A 80 0.06 -9.13 -18.87
N PHE A 81 1.18 -8.94 -18.16
CA PHE A 81 1.99 -10.03 -17.65
C PHE A 81 1.19 -10.97 -16.74
N ASP A 82 0.34 -10.42 -15.86
CA ASP A 82 -0.49 -11.21 -14.93
C ASP A 82 -1.58 -12.05 -15.64
N LYS A 83 -1.85 -11.79 -16.93
CA LYS A 83 -2.79 -12.57 -17.75
C LYS A 83 -2.11 -13.71 -18.52
N VAL A 84 -0.78 -13.82 -18.45
CA VAL A 84 -0.01 -14.85 -19.16
C VAL A 84 0.15 -16.07 -18.25
N ASP A 85 -0.89 -16.90 -18.19
CA ASP A 85 -0.88 -18.18 -17.45
C ASP A 85 -0.21 -19.32 -18.24
N ASP A 86 0.05 -19.11 -19.53
CA ASP A 86 0.61 -20.11 -20.45
C ASP A 86 1.71 -19.49 -21.32
N TRP A 87 2.87 -20.14 -21.38
CA TRP A 87 4.02 -19.75 -22.19
C TRP A 87 3.70 -19.75 -23.70
N GLN A 88 2.65 -20.46 -24.13
CA GLN A 88 2.15 -20.45 -25.50
C GLN A 88 1.30 -19.21 -25.83
N LYS A 89 0.89 -18.42 -24.83
CA LYS A 89 0.06 -17.21 -24.98
C LYS A 89 0.85 -15.93 -24.74
N VAL A 90 2.10 -15.89 -25.17
CA VAL A 90 2.98 -14.72 -25.00
C VAL A 90 2.69 -13.60 -25.99
N ASP A 91 1.82 -13.81 -26.99
CA ASP A 91 1.47 -12.75 -27.95
C ASP A 91 0.83 -11.53 -27.29
N VAL A 92 0.19 -11.72 -26.14
CA VAL A 92 -0.48 -10.65 -25.39
C VAL A 92 0.52 -9.56 -24.95
N ILE A 93 1.76 -9.92 -24.59
CA ILE A 93 2.78 -8.91 -24.20
C ILE A 93 3.27 -8.05 -25.38
N PHE A 94 3.04 -8.52 -26.62
CA PHE A 94 3.43 -7.86 -27.86
C PHE A 94 2.29 -7.08 -28.55
N GLN A 95 1.12 -7.03 -27.93
CA GLN A 95 0.04 -6.13 -28.36
C GLN A 95 0.35 -4.72 -27.85
N GLU A 96 0.25 -3.73 -28.74
CA GLU A 96 0.20 -2.32 -28.33
C GLU A 96 -1.12 -2.13 -27.59
N GLN A 97 -1.05 -1.78 -26.30
CA GLN A 97 -2.20 -1.15 -25.69
C GLN A 97 -2.28 0.22 -26.35
N SER A 98 -3.42 0.52 -26.97
CA SER A 98 -3.75 1.90 -27.30
C SER A 98 -3.51 2.74 -26.05
N ASP A 99 -2.65 3.75 -26.16
CA ASP A 99 -2.52 4.78 -25.13
C ASP A 99 -3.91 5.16 -24.63
N PRO A 100 -4.13 5.28 -23.31
CA PRO A 100 -5.42 5.73 -22.78
C PRO A 100 -5.77 7.18 -23.20
N GLU A 101 -4.91 7.86 -23.97
CA GLU A 101 -5.22 9.16 -24.58
C GLU A 101 -5.98 9.10 -25.92
N ASN A 102 -6.15 7.93 -26.57
CA ASN A 102 -6.86 7.87 -27.88
C ASN A 102 -7.70 6.60 -28.07
N ALA A 103 -8.45 6.19 -27.04
CA ALA A 103 -9.53 5.23 -27.19
C ALA A 103 -10.86 5.88 -26.80
N GLU A 104 -11.44 6.64 -27.73
CA GLU A 104 -12.85 6.97 -27.64
C GLU A 104 -13.68 5.68 -27.79
N GLY A 105 -14.26 5.22 -26.68
CA GLY A 105 -15.58 4.59 -26.71
C GLY A 105 -15.69 3.10 -26.41
N GLU A 106 -15.21 2.65 -25.25
CA GLU A 106 -16.04 1.81 -24.38
C GLU A 106 -15.93 2.38 -22.95
N THR A 107 -16.97 3.12 -22.57
CA THR A 107 -17.06 3.91 -21.35
C THR A 107 -17.01 3.03 -20.09
N ALA A 108 -15.83 2.93 -19.46
CA ALA A 108 -15.76 2.90 -18.00
C ALA A 108 -16.18 4.30 -17.51
N GLY A 109 -17.02 4.36 -16.47
CA GLY A 109 -17.73 5.57 -16.07
C GLY A 109 -16.84 6.81 -15.95
N ASN A 110 -17.43 7.96 -16.22
CA ASN A 110 -16.87 9.28 -15.89
C ASN A 110 -16.86 9.45 -14.34
N GLU A 111 -16.22 8.51 -13.64
CA GLU A 111 -16.10 8.53 -12.19
C GLU A 111 -14.98 9.52 -11.84
N LYS A 112 -15.38 10.60 -11.17
CA LYS A 112 -14.47 11.64 -10.71
C LYS A 112 -13.48 10.99 -9.75
N MET A 113 -12.17 11.01 -10.06
CA MET A 113 -11.14 10.58 -9.11
C MET A 113 -11.10 11.53 -7.90
N PRO A 114 -10.80 11.03 -6.69
CA PRO A 114 -10.59 11.90 -5.53
C PRO A 114 -9.33 12.76 -5.73
N GLU A 115 -9.35 13.98 -5.19
CA GLU A 115 -8.22 14.91 -5.23
C GLU A 115 -7.06 14.37 -4.38
N ASP A 116 -7.34 13.97 -3.13
CA ASP A 116 -6.39 13.22 -2.30
C ASP A 116 -6.33 11.75 -2.77
N ARG A 117 -5.17 11.36 -3.29
CA ARG A 117 -4.88 10.00 -3.77
C ARG A 117 -4.06 9.16 -2.80
N ARG A 118 -3.77 9.66 -1.59
CA ARG A 118 -3.09 8.87 -0.56
C ARG A 118 -3.88 7.59 -0.26
N PRO A 119 -3.19 6.48 0.06
CA PRO A 119 -3.81 5.24 0.48
C PRO A 119 -4.86 5.44 1.57
N ILE A 120 -5.91 4.63 1.57
CA ILE A 120 -6.97 4.65 2.57
C ILE A 120 -6.83 3.44 3.47
N ILE A 121 -6.86 3.66 4.78
CA ILE A 121 -6.87 2.61 5.80
C ILE A 121 -8.21 2.69 6.55
N LEU A 122 -9.04 1.66 6.40
CA LEU A 122 -10.24 1.48 7.21
C LEU A 122 -9.89 0.68 8.47
N THR A 123 -10.17 1.24 9.63
CA THR A 123 -9.87 0.62 10.93
C THR A 123 -11.04 0.74 11.90
N GLY A 124 -10.98 0.04 13.02
CA GLY A 124 -12.05 -0.03 14.02
C GLY A 124 -12.34 -1.44 14.49
N PRO A 125 -13.30 -1.62 15.41
CA PRO A 125 -13.55 -2.91 16.05
C PRO A 125 -13.96 -4.02 15.06
N SER A 126 -13.69 -5.26 15.45
CA SER A 126 -14.16 -6.44 14.71
C SER A 126 -15.69 -6.43 14.59
N LYS A 127 -16.22 -6.86 13.44
CA LYS A 127 -17.68 -6.93 13.14
C LYS A 127 -18.43 -5.58 13.14
N VAL A 128 -17.73 -4.45 13.09
CA VAL A 128 -18.36 -3.12 12.93
C VAL A 128 -18.87 -2.83 11.51
N GLY A 129 -18.52 -3.65 10.51
CA GLY A 129 -18.99 -3.50 9.12
C GLY A 129 -17.97 -2.95 8.13
N LYS A 130 -16.68 -2.86 8.50
CA LYS A 130 -15.59 -2.41 7.60
C LYS A 130 -15.62 -3.12 6.25
N SER A 131 -15.62 -4.45 6.24
CA SER A 131 -15.56 -5.25 5.00
C SER A 131 -16.74 -4.96 4.08
N THR A 132 -17.93 -4.75 4.63
CA THR A 132 -19.11 -4.36 3.86
C THR A 132 -18.95 -2.97 3.25
N LEU A 133 -18.47 -1.97 4.02
CA LEU A 133 -18.22 -0.63 3.50
C LEU A 133 -17.15 -0.61 2.40
N LEU A 134 -16.08 -1.41 2.56
CA LEU A 134 -15.06 -1.59 1.53
C LEU A 134 -15.64 -2.19 0.25
N SER A 135 -16.42 -3.27 0.36
CA SER A 135 -17.09 -3.88 -0.79
C SER A 135 -17.99 -2.88 -1.50
N MET A 136 -18.82 -2.14 -0.76
CA MET A 136 -19.67 -1.09 -1.34
C MET A 136 -18.87 0.01 -2.04
N LEU A 137 -17.71 0.41 -1.49
CA LEU A 137 -16.85 1.41 -2.11
C LEU A 137 -16.26 0.91 -3.43
N LEU A 138 -15.74 -0.33 -3.43
CA LEU A 138 -15.19 -0.97 -4.63
C LEU A 138 -16.25 -1.21 -5.72
N GLU A 139 -17.47 -1.60 -5.34
CA GLU A 139 -18.58 -1.90 -6.26
C GLU A 139 -19.20 -0.64 -6.87
N LYS A 140 -19.28 0.46 -6.12
CA LYS A 140 -19.91 1.71 -6.59
C LYS A 140 -18.95 2.66 -7.29
N ASN A 141 -17.65 2.41 -7.21
CA ASN A 141 -16.60 3.24 -7.78
C ASN A 141 -15.64 2.37 -8.59
N GLU A 142 -16.17 1.73 -9.63
CA GLU A 142 -15.45 0.75 -10.43
C GLU A 142 -14.29 1.42 -11.18
N GLY A 143 -13.07 1.05 -10.81
CA GLY A 143 -11.85 1.57 -11.45
C GLY A 143 -11.17 2.70 -10.70
N VAL A 144 -11.78 3.24 -9.63
CA VAL A 144 -11.15 4.28 -8.79
C VAL A 144 -10.24 3.69 -7.73
N PHE A 145 -10.66 2.60 -7.07
CA PHE A 145 -9.96 2.04 -5.91
C PHE A 145 -9.35 0.67 -6.21
N GLY A 146 -8.23 0.36 -5.56
CA GLY A 146 -7.60 -0.96 -5.58
C GLY A 146 -7.44 -1.51 -4.17
N LYS A 147 -8.00 -2.70 -3.91
CA LYS A 147 -7.83 -3.40 -2.63
C LYS A 147 -6.39 -3.89 -2.50
N ILE A 148 -5.71 -3.51 -1.43
CA ILE A 148 -4.41 -4.08 -1.07
C ILE A 148 -4.65 -5.47 -0.46
N VAL A 149 -3.95 -6.47 -0.99
CA VAL A 149 -4.00 -7.84 -0.49
C VAL A 149 -2.76 -8.10 0.39
N PRO A 150 -2.92 -8.25 1.72
CA PRO A 150 -1.80 -8.46 2.64
C PRO A 150 -1.19 -9.87 2.46
N HIS A 151 0.02 -10.07 2.98
CA HIS A 151 0.69 -11.38 3.02
C HIS A 151 0.38 -12.11 4.33
N THR A 152 0.40 -13.44 4.29
CA THR A 152 0.39 -14.27 5.49
C THR A 152 1.18 -15.55 5.32
N THR A 153 1.77 -16.04 6.42
CA THR A 153 2.40 -17.36 6.49
C THR A 153 1.44 -18.48 6.91
N ARG A 154 0.20 -18.13 7.28
CA ARG A 154 -0.85 -19.11 7.55
C ARG A 154 -1.24 -19.82 6.27
N ALA A 155 -1.53 -21.13 6.33
CA ALA A 155 -2.16 -21.83 5.22
C ALA A 155 -3.57 -21.26 4.90
N PRO A 156 -3.98 -21.21 3.61
CA PRO A 156 -5.34 -20.78 3.24
C PRO A 156 -6.40 -21.67 3.89
N ARG A 157 -7.47 -21.05 4.40
CA ARG A 157 -8.68 -21.75 4.86
C ARG A 157 -9.53 -22.15 3.65
N GLU A 158 -10.49 -23.05 3.89
CA GLU A 158 -11.47 -23.43 2.86
C GLU A 158 -12.20 -22.19 2.33
N GLY A 159 -12.13 -21.99 1.01
CA GLY A 159 -12.73 -20.85 0.32
C GLY A 159 -11.84 -19.61 0.18
N GLU A 160 -10.68 -19.54 0.85
CA GLU A 160 -9.72 -18.44 0.64
C GLU A 160 -8.90 -18.66 -0.65
N VAL A 161 -8.70 -17.57 -1.41
CA VAL A 161 -7.99 -17.57 -2.68
C VAL A 161 -6.71 -16.74 -2.59
N ASN A 162 -5.60 -17.33 -3.02
CA ASN A 162 -4.31 -16.64 -3.08
C ASN A 162 -4.36 -15.45 -4.03
N GLY A 163 -3.87 -14.30 -3.57
CA GLY A 163 -3.90 -13.03 -4.33
C GLY A 163 -5.24 -12.30 -4.28
N GLN A 164 -6.25 -12.80 -3.56
CA GLN A 164 -7.54 -12.12 -3.36
C GLN A 164 -7.83 -11.84 -1.88
N ASP A 165 -7.66 -12.86 -1.04
CA ASP A 165 -7.84 -12.76 0.41
C ASP A 165 -6.52 -12.40 1.09
N TYR A 166 -5.49 -13.18 0.79
CA TYR A 166 -4.11 -12.95 1.19
C TYR A 166 -3.15 -13.42 0.08
N ASN A 167 -1.93 -12.89 0.11
CA ASN A 167 -0.78 -13.51 -0.52
C ASN A 167 -0.22 -14.55 0.45
N PHE A 168 -0.57 -15.81 0.25
CA PHE A 168 -0.14 -16.94 1.06
C PHE A 168 1.29 -17.33 0.67
N VAL A 169 2.24 -17.05 1.56
CA VAL A 169 3.68 -17.24 1.33
C VAL A 169 4.26 -18.13 2.43
N ASP A 170 5.39 -18.78 2.17
CA ASP A 170 6.09 -19.50 3.23
C ASP A 170 6.87 -18.53 4.14
N SER A 171 7.32 -19.00 5.31
CA SER A 171 8.09 -18.17 6.25
C SER A 171 9.39 -17.64 5.65
N LYS A 172 9.99 -18.34 4.68
CA LYS A 172 11.24 -17.90 4.06
C LYS A 172 10.99 -16.70 3.15
N GLU A 173 9.96 -16.75 2.33
CA GLU A 173 9.54 -15.65 1.47
C GLU A 173 9.06 -14.46 2.31
N PHE A 174 8.26 -14.69 3.36
CA PHE A 174 7.85 -13.61 4.27
C PHE A 174 9.05 -12.89 4.90
N ASN A 175 10.02 -13.66 5.43
CA ASN A 175 11.23 -13.08 6.01
C ASN A 175 12.09 -12.34 4.98
N GLN A 176 12.13 -12.79 3.72
CA GLN A 176 12.82 -12.04 2.66
C GLN A 176 12.18 -10.66 2.39
N ILE A 177 10.85 -10.56 2.45
CA ILE A 177 10.15 -9.29 2.31
C ILE A 177 10.41 -8.40 3.52
N LEU A 178 10.40 -9.00 4.73
CA LEU A 178 10.70 -8.33 5.99
C LEU A 178 12.12 -7.77 6.01
N ASP A 179 13.13 -8.57 5.65
CA ASP A 179 14.55 -8.18 5.57
C ASP A 179 14.81 -7.10 4.52
N SER A 180 13.88 -6.89 3.61
CA SER A 180 13.96 -5.85 2.58
C SER A 180 13.28 -4.53 2.99
N ASP A 181 12.82 -4.41 4.25
CA ASP A 181 12.12 -3.24 4.81
C ASP A 181 10.90 -2.80 3.97
N TYR A 182 10.23 -3.76 3.31
CA TYR A 182 9.08 -3.45 2.45
C TYR A 182 7.73 -3.51 3.16
N PHE A 183 7.65 -4.10 4.36
CA PHE A 183 6.43 -4.08 5.14
C PHE A 183 6.26 -2.74 5.84
N PHE A 184 5.17 -2.03 5.55
CA PHE A 184 4.82 -0.83 6.34
C PHE A 184 4.12 -1.20 7.65
N GLU A 185 3.57 -2.40 7.74
CA GLU A 185 3.04 -2.97 8.97
C GLU A 185 3.21 -4.50 8.92
N PHE A 186 3.42 -5.12 10.08
CA PHE A 186 3.35 -6.55 10.25
C PHE A 186 2.95 -6.93 11.68
N VAL A 187 2.38 -8.12 11.86
CA VAL A 187 2.04 -8.65 13.18
C VAL A 187 2.16 -10.18 13.17
N GLU A 188 2.50 -10.76 14.31
CA GLU A 188 2.41 -12.20 14.54
C GLU A 188 1.20 -12.50 15.43
N ARG A 189 0.32 -13.39 14.97
CA ARG A 189 -0.90 -13.78 15.69
C ARG A 189 -1.18 -15.25 15.47
N ASP A 190 -1.42 -15.98 16.56
CA ASP A 190 -1.71 -17.42 16.55
C ASP A 190 -0.63 -18.26 15.83
N GLY A 191 0.64 -17.86 15.95
CA GLY A 191 1.77 -18.54 15.30
C GLY A 191 1.87 -18.33 13.79
N ALA A 192 1.11 -17.39 13.23
CA ALA A 192 1.21 -16.96 11.85
C ALA A 192 1.60 -15.48 11.76
N GLN A 193 2.36 -15.14 10.73
CA GLN A 193 2.76 -13.77 10.44
C GLN A 193 1.82 -13.18 9.40
N TYR A 194 1.55 -11.89 9.53
CA TYR A 194 0.75 -11.09 8.62
C TYR A 194 1.50 -9.79 8.35
N GLY A 195 1.44 -9.29 7.12
CA GLY A 195 2.07 -8.00 6.81
C GLY A 195 1.70 -7.45 5.45
N THR A 196 1.77 -6.14 5.30
CA THR A 196 1.39 -5.46 4.05
C THR A 196 2.59 -4.80 3.42
N ASN A 197 2.93 -5.31 2.24
CA ASN A 197 4.08 -4.84 1.46
C ASN A 197 3.72 -3.52 0.76
N ARG A 198 4.53 -2.47 1.00
CA ARG A 198 4.39 -1.15 0.38
C ARG A 198 4.33 -1.21 -1.14
N LYS A 199 5.06 -2.15 -1.77
CA LYS A 199 5.06 -2.33 -3.23
C LYS A 199 3.70 -2.68 -3.81
N ILE A 200 2.82 -3.31 -3.03
CA ILE A 200 1.45 -3.59 -3.49
C ILE A 200 0.66 -2.30 -3.58
N ALA A 201 0.79 -1.39 -2.61
CA ALA A 201 0.17 -0.09 -2.67
C ALA A 201 0.72 0.73 -3.84
N GLU A 202 2.05 0.76 -4.01
CA GLU A 202 2.71 1.45 -5.13
C GLU A 202 2.23 0.93 -6.50
N ALA A 203 2.10 -0.40 -6.67
CA ALA A 203 1.60 -0.97 -7.92
C ALA A 203 0.13 -0.59 -8.21
N ILE A 204 -0.69 -0.42 -7.17
CA ILE A 204 -2.07 0.06 -7.31
C ILE A 204 -2.08 1.54 -7.71
N GLU A 205 -1.23 2.36 -7.09
CA GLU A 205 -1.06 3.78 -7.44
C GLU A 205 -0.60 3.95 -8.89
N GLU A 206 0.39 3.16 -9.32
CA GLU A 206 0.90 3.13 -10.69
C GLU A 206 -0.18 2.71 -11.71
N SER A 207 -1.15 1.90 -11.29
CA SER A 207 -2.31 1.54 -12.12
C SER A 207 -3.38 2.64 -12.23
N GLY A 208 -3.14 3.80 -11.60
CA GLY A 208 -4.06 4.94 -11.61
C GLY A 208 -5.17 4.86 -10.57
N LYS A 209 -5.07 3.92 -9.62
CA LYS A 209 -6.09 3.67 -8.58
C LYS A 209 -5.63 4.11 -7.21
N VAL A 210 -6.57 4.40 -6.32
CA VAL A 210 -6.29 4.69 -4.90
C VAL A 210 -6.22 3.38 -4.11
N PRO A 211 -5.09 3.07 -3.43
CA PRO A 211 -4.97 1.87 -2.62
C PRO A 211 -5.87 1.95 -1.39
N ILE A 212 -6.55 0.85 -1.06
CA ILE A 212 -7.36 0.75 0.15
C ILE A 212 -7.14 -0.57 0.88
N ILE A 213 -7.04 -0.52 2.20
CA ILE A 213 -6.84 -1.67 3.07
C ILE A 213 -7.66 -1.56 4.36
N GLN A 214 -7.89 -2.71 5.00
CA GLN A 214 -8.47 -2.78 6.35
C GLN A 214 -7.43 -3.29 7.33
N LEU A 215 -7.22 -2.55 8.42
CA LEU A 215 -6.24 -2.88 9.46
C LEU A 215 -6.87 -2.75 10.85
N ASP A 216 -6.37 -3.51 11.81
CA ASP A 216 -6.69 -3.32 13.23
C ASP A 216 -5.84 -2.18 13.83
N ARG A 217 -6.17 -1.73 15.05
CA ARG A 217 -5.53 -0.57 15.69
C ARG A 217 -4.00 -0.72 15.76
N GLU A 218 -3.52 -1.88 16.19
CA GLU A 218 -2.10 -2.18 16.34
C GLU A 218 -1.35 -2.02 15.01
N ARG A 219 -1.91 -2.58 13.92
CA ARG A 219 -1.30 -2.49 12.59
C ARG A 219 -1.37 -1.07 12.02
N VAL A 220 -2.41 -0.30 12.33
CA VAL A 220 -2.48 1.13 11.96
C VAL A 220 -1.42 1.94 12.68
N GLN A 221 -1.25 1.73 13.99
CA GLN A 221 -0.22 2.41 14.77
C GLN A 221 1.17 2.14 14.20
N MET A 222 1.47 0.88 13.89
CA MET A 222 2.73 0.50 13.26
C MET A 222 2.93 1.13 11.88
N ALA A 223 1.88 1.17 11.04
CA ALA A 223 1.93 1.85 9.74
C ALA A 223 2.32 3.32 9.90
N LYS A 224 1.73 4.00 10.89
CA LYS A 224 2.02 5.41 11.19
C LYS A 224 3.45 5.60 11.71
N GLU A 225 3.91 4.76 12.62
CA GLU A 225 5.28 4.78 13.16
C GLU A 225 6.33 4.56 12.07
N ASN A 226 6.01 3.70 11.09
CA ASN A 226 6.83 3.46 9.90
C ASN A 226 6.71 4.55 8.82
N GLY A 227 6.05 5.68 9.13
CA GLY A 227 5.92 6.83 8.22
C GLY A 227 5.08 6.55 6.98
N TYR A 228 4.14 5.59 7.04
CA TYR A 228 3.21 5.34 5.95
C TYR A 228 2.14 6.45 5.90
N SER A 229 2.24 7.33 4.89
CA SER A 229 1.27 8.41 4.68
C SER A 229 -0.02 7.84 4.07
N ALA A 230 -1.08 7.79 4.87
CA ALA A 230 -2.38 7.30 4.47
C ALA A 230 -3.48 8.13 5.14
N ARG A 231 -4.68 8.08 4.56
CA ARG A 231 -5.92 8.55 5.18
C ARG A 231 -6.47 7.43 6.05
N ILE A 232 -6.47 7.62 7.36
CA ILE A 232 -6.86 6.64 8.37
C ILE A 232 -8.28 6.97 8.85
N ILE A 233 -9.22 6.09 8.52
CA ILE A 233 -10.65 6.27 8.78
C ILE A 233 -11.08 5.23 9.84
N PHE A 234 -11.49 5.69 11.01
CA PHE A 234 -12.02 4.82 12.05
C PHE A 234 -13.53 4.61 11.88
N ILE A 235 -13.96 3.35 11.81
CA ILE A 235 -15.37 2.96 11.78
C ILE A 235 -15.80 2.55 13.19
N ALA A 236 -16.62 3.39 13.82
CA ALA A 236 -17.14 3.17 15.16
C ALA A 236 -18.50 2.46 15.13
N PRO A 237 -18.82 1.58 16.09
CA PRO A 237 -20.20 1.17 16.32
C PRO A 237 -21.01 2.34 16.92
N PRO A 238 -22.34 2.38 16.75
CA PRO A 238 -23.20 3.38 17.40
C PRO A 238 -23.17 3.29 18.92
N SER A 239 -23.08 2.07 19.46
CA SER A 239 -22.85 1.80 20.87
C SER A 239 -22.19 0.44 21.08
N ILE A 240 -21.67 0.21 22.29
CA ILE A 240 -21.11 -1.08 22.69
C ILE A 240 -22.21 -2.15 22.74
N GLU A 241 -23.41 -1.78 23.19
CA GLU A 241 -24.57 -2.67 23.29
C GLU A 241 -25.02 -3.14 21.90
N GLU A 242 -24.96 -2.26 20.91
CA GLU A 242 -25.26 -2.63 19.53
C GLU A 242 -24.19 -3.53 18.92
N LEU A 243 -22.92 -3.28 19.22
CA LEU A 243 -21.84 -4.17 18.80
C LEU A 243 -22.03 -5.56 19.43
N GLU A 244 -22.35 -5.63 20.72
CA GLU A 244 -22.65 -6.89 21.42
C GLU A 244 -23.82 -7.63 20.75
N ALA A 245 -24.92 -6.94 20.44
CA ALA A 245 -26.05 -7.52 19.74
C ALA A 245 -25.66 -8.09 18.36
N ARG A 246 -24.80 -7.38 17.61
CA ARG A 246 -24.25 -7.85 16.31
C ARG A 246 -23.38 -9.10 16.49
N LEU A 247 -22.53 -9.15 17.51
CA LEU A 247 -21.67 -10.30 17.82
C LEU A 247 -22.50 -11.53 18.20
N LYS A 248 -23.52 -11.37 19.06
CA LYS A 248 -24.45 -12.45 19.44
C LYS A 248 -25.22 -12.98 18.24
N LYS A 249 -25.71 -12.09 17.37
CA LYS A 249 -26.40 -12.47 16.12
C LYS A 249 -25.48 -13.23 15.15
N ALA A 250 -24.17 -12.97 15.20
CA ALA A 250 -23.16 -13.69 14.41
C ALA A 250 -22.81 -15.09 14.97
N GLY A 251 -23.39 -15.51 16.10
CA GLY A 251 -23.18 -16.83 16.68
C GLY A 251 -21.84 -16.99 17.41
N ILE A 252 -21.23 -15.89 17.84
CA ILE A 252 -19.97 -15.89 18.60
C ILE A 252 -20.25 -16.30 20.05
N ALA A 253 -19.35 -17.08 20.65
CA ALA A 253 -19.49 -17.55 22.02
C ALA A 253 -19.42 -16.39 23.03
N GLU A 254 -20.16 -16.48 24.13
CA GLU A 254 -20.25 -15.40 25.13
C GLU A 254 -18.88 -15.06 25.74
N GLU A 255 -18.03 -16.06 25.94
CA GLU A 255 -16.67 -15.88 26.45
C GLU A 255 -15.79 -15.07 25.48
N GLU A 256 -15.96 -15.27 24.17
CA GLU A 256 -15.25 -14.52 23.12
C GLU A 256 -15.79 -13.09 22.99
N ILE A 257 -17.11 -12.91 23.13
CA ILE A 257 -17.78 -11.61 23.05
C ILE A 257 -17.19 -10.65 24.07
N GLN A 258 -17.03 -11.07 25.33
CA GLN A 258 -16.50 -10.19 26.38
C GLN A 258 -15.09 -9.68 26.06
N GLY A 259 -14.23 -10.55 25.49
CA GLY A 259 -12.91 -10.14 25.01
C GLY A 259 -12.99 -9.13 23.86
N MET A 260 -13.85 -9.38 22.87
CA MET A 260 -14.05 -8.49 21.73
C MET A 260 -14.63 -7.11 22.13
N LEU A 261 -15.56 -7.08 23.08
CA LEU A 261 -16.15 -5.83 23.59
C LEU A 261 -15.12 -5.01 24.36
N LYS A 262 -14.26 -5.66 25.14
CA LYS A 262 -13.16 -4.99 25.83
C LYS A 262 -12.20 -4.34 24.82
N THR A 263 -11.75 -5.08 23.80
CA THR A 263 -10.91 -4.51 22.74
C THR A 263 -11.60 -3.37 22.02
N ALA A 264 -12.90 -3.49 21.73
CA ALA A 264 -13.67 -2.44 21.08
C ALA A 264 -13.77 -1.15 21.92
N GLN A 265 -13.94 -1.27 23.24
CA GLN A 265 -13.94 -0.13 24.16
C GLN A 265 -12.60 0.60 24.11
N GLU A 266 -11.49 -0.13 24.23
CA GLU A 266 -10.15 0.44 24.13
C GLU A 266 -9.96 1.15 22.78
N ASP A 267 -10.34 0.51 21.66
CA ASP A 267 -10.25 1.11 20.32
C ASP A 267 -11.06 2.43 20.20
N ILE A 268 -12.26 2.48 20.78
CA ILE A 268 -13.12 3.67 20.75
C ILE A 268 -12.55 4.80 21.64
N GLU A 269 -12.00 4.46 22.80
CA GLU A 269 -11.34 5.44 23.66
C GLU A 269 -10.11 6.04 22.98
N HIS A 270 -9.30 5.21 22.32
CA HIS A 270 -8.19 5.68 21.50
C HIS A 270 -8.65 6.54 20.31
N ALA A 271 -9.77 6.21 19.67
CA ALA A 271 -10.32 7.02 18.59
C ALA A 271 -10.70 8.45 19.04
N LYS A 272 -11.13 8.61 20.30
CA LYS A 272 -11.48 9.91 20.87
C LYS A 272 -10.29 10.81 21.15
N SER A 273 -9.08 10.26 21.32
CA SER A 273 -7.88 11.10 21.51
C SER A 273 -7.47 11.83 20.23
N GLY A 274 -7.93 11.36 19.06
CA GLY A 274 -7.74 12.04 17.77
C GLY A 274 -6.33 11.96 17.20
N GLU A 275 -5.39 11.26 17.85
CA GLU A 275 -3.98 11.33 17.43
C GLU A 275 -3.70 10.59 16.12
N ILE A 276 -4.43 9.52 15.81
CA ILE A 276 -4.10 8.58 14.71
C ILE A 276 -5.04 8.72 13.51
N TYR A 277 -6.29 9.16 13.72
CA TYR A 277 -7.36 9.03 12.74
C TYR A 277 -7.68 10.39 12.11
N ASP A 278 -7.80 10.43 10.77
CA ASP A 278 -8.22 11.64 10.07
C ASP A 278 -9.74 11.87 10.19
N THR A 279 -10.52 10.82 10.40
CA THR A 279 -11.95 10.92 10.67
C THR A 279 -12.51 9.69 11.40
N VAL A 280 -13.65 9.89 12.07
CA VAL A 280 -14.40 8.86 12.79
C VAL A 280 -15.82 8.80 12.19
N ILE A 281 -16.21 7.62 11.68
CA ILE A 281 -17.51 7.38 11.08
C ILE A 281 -18.29 6.38 11.92
N THR A 282 -19.45 6.78 12.42
CA THR A 282 -20.36 5.88 13.15
C THR A 282 -21.19 5.04 12.18
N ASN A 283 -21.09 3.72 12.28
CA ASN A 283 -21.82 2.77 11.45
C ASN A 283 -23.10 2.24 12.13
N ASP A 284 -24.07 3.13 12.30
CA ASP A 284 -25.44 2.81 12.72
C ASP A 284 -26.24 2.25 11.54
N ASN A 285 -26.47 3.11 10.54
CA ASN A 285 -27.04 2.74 9.24
C ASN A 285 -25.92 2.62 8.19
N LEU A 286 -25.94 1.51 7.45
CA LEU A 286 -24.89 1.18 6.48
C LEU A 286 -24.83 2.17 5.31
N GLU A 287 -25.98 2.59 4.78
CA GLU A 287 -26.05 3.54 3.66
C GLU A 287 -25.57 4.94 4.06
N ASP A 288 -25.89 5.39 5.27
CA ASP A 288 -25.47 6.71 5.76
C ASP A 288 -23.99 6.73 6.14
N ALA A 289 -23.48 5.64 6.73
CA ALA A 289 -22.05 5.46 6.97
C ALA A 289 -21.27 5.44 5.64
N TYR A 290 -21.82 4.79 4.61
CA TYR A 290 -21.23 4.79 3.28
C TYR A 290 -21.19 6.19 2.65
N LYS A 291 -22.28 6.96 2.72
CA LYS A 291 -22.30 8.35 2.21
C LYS A 291 -21.29 9.23 2.94
N THR A 292 -21.15 9.05 4.25
CA THR A 292 -20.16 9.78 5.05
C THR A 292 -18.74 9.42 4.61
N LEU A 293 -18.48 8.13 4.40
CA LEU A 293 -17.20 7.63 3.90
C LEU A 293 -16.86 8.20 2.52
N GLU A 294 -17.81 8.14 1.58
CA GLU A 294 -17.65 8.66 0.23
C GLU A 294 -17.42 10.17 0.24
N SER A 295 -18.22 10.91 1.01
CA SER A 295 -18.07 12.35 1.20
C SER A 295 -16.66 12.71 1.69
N PHE A 296 -16.17 12.02 2.72
CA PHE A 296 -14.81 12.25 3.22
C PHE A 296 -13.72 11.95 2.19
N ILE A 297 -13.86 10.87 1.41
CA ILE A 297 -12.87 10.46 0.41
C ILE A 297 -12.79 11.47 -0.75
N TYR A 298 -13.93 12.03 -1.16
CA TYR A 298 -14.04 12.95 -2.30
C TYR A 298 -14.05 14.43 -1.92
N LYS A 299 -13.97 14.75 -0.62
CA LYS A 299 -13.89 16.11 -0.12
C LYS A 299 -12.66 16.81 -0.71
N SER A 300 -12.86 18.02 -1.23
CA SER A 300 -11.76 18.82 -1.76
C SER A 300 -10.91 19.41 -0.64
N GLU A 301 -9.63 19.69 -0.93
CA GLU A 301 -8.74 20.36 0.04
C GLU A 301 -9.30 21.72 0.48
N ALA A 302 -9.92 22.46 -0.44
CA ALA A 302 -10.56 23.75 -0.16
C ALA A 302 -11.77 23.63 0.80
N GLU A 303 -12.56 22.56 0.69
CA GLU A 303 -13.68 22.29 1.62
C GLU A 303 -13.16 21.80 2.98
N ALA A 304 -12.03 21.11 3.02
CA ALA A 304 -11.39 20.69 4.27
C ALA A 304 -10.80 21.88 5.04
N GLU A 305 -10.14 22.80 4.34
CA GLU A 305 -9.60 24.04 4.92
C GLU A 305 -10.72 24.96 5.45
N ALA A 306 -11.82 25.12 4.70
CA ALA A 306 -12.96 25.94 5.14
C ALA A 306 -13.64 25.42 6.41
N GLU A 307 -13.74 24.10 6.60
CA GLU A 307 -14.28 23.52 7.84
C GLU A 307 -13.29 23.62 9.01
N ALA A 308 -12.00 23.43 8.77
CA ALA A 308 -10.98 23.64 9.81
C ALA A 308 -10.96 25.09 10.31
N GLU A 309 -11.15 26.06 9.42
CA GLU A 309 -11.32 27.47 9.79
C GLU A 309 -12.64 27.71 10.56
N ALA A 310 -13.74 27.08 10.15
CA ALA A 310 -15.03 27.20 10.84
C ALA A 310 -15.04 26.58 12.24
N GLU A 311 -14.36 25.46 12.45
CA GLU A 311 -14.19 24.82 13.76
C GLU A 311 -13.20 25.58 14.66
N GLY A 312 -12.18 26.22 14.08
CA GLY A 312 -11.23 27.07 14.79
C GLY A 312 -11.83 28.39 15.32
N ILE A 313 -12.91 28.89 14.72
CA ILE A 313 -13.56 30.16 15.12
C ILE A 313 -14.48 29.99 16.34
N ASN A 314 -14.95 28.78 16.66
CA ASN A 314 -15.84 28.53 17.81
C ASN A 314 -15.10 28.28 19.15
N GLY A 315 -13.77 28.38 19.17
CA GLY A 315 -12.93 28.12 20.36
C GLY A 315 -12.49 29.32 21.18
N THR A 316 -13.01 30.53 20.94
CA THR A 316 -12.63 31.73 21.73
C THR A 316 -13.80 32.69 21.92
N GLY A 317 -14.82 32.21 22.64
CA GLY A 317 -15.94 33.02 23.09
C GLY A 317 -15.99 33.08 24.62
N ASP A 318 -15.63 34.25 25.14
CA ASP A 318 -16.09 34.83 26.42
C ASP A 318 -15.14 34.76 27.63
N ALA A 319 -14.41 35.85 27.86
CA ALA A 319 -14.53 36.67 29.08
C ALA A 319 -13.46 37.77 29.06
N THR A 320 -13.88 39.02 28.85
CA THR A 320 -13.40 40.29 29.47
C THR A 320 -13.97 41.43 28.60
N GLY A 321 -14.83 42.31 29.10
CA GLY A 321 -14.72 42.98 30.39
C GLY A 321 -14.06 44.33 30.16
N ASP A 322 -14.88 45.28 29.72
CA ASP A 322 -14.62 46.70 29.46
C ASP A 322 -13.86 47.42 30.60
N GLY A 323 -12.99 48.38 30.29
CA GLY A 323 -12.41 49.26 31.31
C GLY A 323 -11.00 49.83 31.04
N ASN A 324 -10.95 50.92 30.27
CA ASN A 324 -9.86 51.84 30.04
C ASN A 324 -9.26 52.49 31.33
N GLU A 325 -7.94 52.70 31.40
CA GLU A 325 -7.24 54.00 31.66
C GLU A 325 -5.81 53.90 32.27
N ASN A 326 -4.85 54.48 31.52
CA ASN A 326 -3.73 55.37 31.90
C ASN A 326 -2.65 55.00 32.94
N ASN A 327 -1.41 54.97 32.42
CA ASN A 327 -0.18 55.69 32.84
C ASN A 327 0.14 55.87 34.35
N ASN A 328 1.28 55.34 34.81
CA ASN A 328 2.55 56.09 34.99
C ASN A 328 3.65 55.28 35.72
N ASP A 329 4.89 55.57 35.33
CA ASP A 329 6.13 55.67 36.12
C ASP A 329 6.77 54.44 36.82
N ASN A 330 7.80 53.92 36.14
CA ASN A 330 9.21 53.91 36.56
C ASN A 330 9.55 53.88 38.08
N GLU A 331 10.19 52.81 38.55
CA GLU A 331 11.56 52.80 39.12
C GLU A 331 11.91 51.43 39.76
N THR A 332 13.09 50.91 39.40
CA THR A 332 13.86 49.88 40.12
C THR A 332 14.52 50.51 41.37
N PRO A 333 15.10 49.80 42.38
CA PRO A 333 16.28 48.92 42.17
C PRO A 333 16.57 47.77 43.19
N ALA A 334 17.54 46.91 42.81
CA ALA A 334 18.53 46.17 43.64
C ALA A 334 18.02 45.03 44.56
N ALA A 335 18.72 43.93 44.88
CA ALA A 335 20.13 43.52 44.92
C ALA A 335 20.20 41.96 44.86
N ALA A 336 21.08 41.28 44.11
CA ALA A 336 22.46 40.83 44.42
C ALA A 336 22.65 39.91 45.66
N ALA A 337 23.00 38.63 45.42
CA ALA A 337 23.88 37.71 46.19
C ALA A 337 23.76 36.30 45.54
N ASP A 338 24.69 35.67 44.81
CA ASP A 338 26.11 35.28 45.01
C ASP A 338 26.30 33.91 45.73
N VAL A 339 26.88 32.93 44.97
CA VAL A 339 27.79 31.79 45.37
C VAL A 339 27.19 30.65 46.24
N ALA A 340 27.48 29.34 46.14
CA ALA A 340 28.40 28.42 45.43
C ALA A 340 27.71 27.02 45.36
N MET A 341 27.88 26.19 44.32
CA MET A 341 28.86 25.09 44.21
C MET A 341 29.03 24.19 45.45
N GLU A 342 28.59 22.94 45.35
CA GLU A 342 29.38 21.78 45.82
C GLU A 342 28.96 20.49 45.08
N ASP A 343 29.94 19.91 44.38
CA ASP A 343 30.01 18.53 43.90
C ASP A 343 29.94 17.54 45.06
N VAL A 344 29.21 16.43 44.92
CA VAL A 344 29.66 15.13 45.44
C VAL A 344 29.22 14.00 44.50
N THR A 345 30.23 13.42 43.87
CA THR A 345 30.24 12.17 43.11
C THR A 345 30.24 10.92 44.02
N ASN A 346 29.74 9.82 43.45
CA ASN A 346 30.18 8.41 43.58
C ASN A 346 29.79 7.54 44.79
N GLY A 347 29.53 6.27 44.43
CA GLY A 347 29.64 5.06 45.27
C GLY A 347 28.46 4.10 45.07
N GLU A 348 28.50 3.21 44.08
CA GLU A 348 28.95 1.79 44.19
C GLU A 348 27.87 0.86 44.80
N GLU A 349 27.32 -0.04 43.98
CA GLU A 349 27.62 -1.49 43.96
C GLU A 349 27.22 -2.26 45.23
N THR A 350 26.33 -3.25 45.04
CA THR A 350 26.48 -4.68 45.38
C THR A 350 25.15 -5.31 45.78
N SER A 351 24.71 -6.29 44.98
CA SER A 351 24.26 -7.65 45.38
C SER A 351 23.35 -8.27 44.34
#